data_AF-A0A3S0JIG6-F1
#
_entry.id   AF-A0A3S0JIG6-F1
#
_cell.length_a   1.000
_cell.length_b   1.000
_cell.length_c   1.000
_cell.angle_alpha   90.00
_cell.angle_beta   90.00
_cell.angle_gamma   90.00
#
_symmetry.space_group_name_H-M   'P 1'
#
loop_
_entity.id
_entity.type
_entity.pdbx_description
1 polymer ?
#
loop_
_entity_poly.entity_id
_entity_poly.type
_entity_poly.pdbx_seq_one_letter_code
_entity_poly.pdbx_strand_id
1 'polypeptide(L)'
;MPIQDIGSGSARYNGNKIRMSYIPPAIVNDTIQYCNQNDLSVPIRGMVKLAEHYSLGSAKYPDGPSVNGFTYPNWAKGQLFDSMLINSTLRHLYAYCNGEQYDADFGSHHLIAVAWGLACLHHQFVNFEAYKQFDDRMWVGFRVTLHGTLPDESKWIQSLNLVQIIDNPLVCATLLTIAFTTILNHFETVVKEDLTFTIDSDRLENIKNKNYGKPVTVS
;
A
#
# COMPACT_ATOMS: atom_id res chain seq x y z
N MET A 1 23.24 -4.55 14.22
CA MET A 1 23.40 -5.48 13.08
C MET A 1 23.65 -4.62 11.84
N PRO A 2 24.68 -4.91 11.02
CA PRO A 2 24.95 -4.10 9.86
C PRO A 2 23.84 -4.32 8.82
N ILE A 3 23.37 -3.23 8.25
CA ILE A 3 22.40 -3.17 7.16
C ILE A 3 23.01 -3.94 5.99
N GLN A 4 22.51 -5.15 5.72
CA GLN A 4 22.81 -5.83 4.46
C GLN A 4 22.10 -5.06 3.35
N ASP A 5 22.90 -4.66 2.35
CA ASP A 5 22.48 -4.05 1.10
C ASP A 5 21.14 -4.60 0.62
N ILE A 6 20.10 -3.76 0.64
CA ILE A 6 18.91 -3.98 -0.18
C ILE A 6 19.31 -3.52 -1.59
N GLY A 7 20.27 -4.23 -2.18
CA GLY A 7 20.78 -3.98 -3.50
C GLY A 7 19.66 -4.14 -4.53
N SER A 8 19.71 -3.29 -5.55
CA SER A 8 18.84 -3.23 -6.73
C SER A 8 18.77 -4.51 -7.59
N GLY A 9 19.24 -5.65 -7.07
CA GLY A 9 19.14 -6.97 -7.67
C GLY A 9 17.99 -7.75 -7.04
N SER A 10 16.93 -7.98 -7.82
CA SER A 10 15.78 -8.87 -7.53
C SER A 10 16.02 -9.88 -6.39
N ALA A 11 15.39 -9.65 -5.22
CA ALA A 11 15.30 -10.64 -4.15
C ALA A 11 14.47 -11.84 -4.66
N ARG A 12 15.19 -12.79 -5.26
CA ARG A 12 14.65 -13.96 -5.91
C ARG A 12 14.64 -15.12 -4.89
N TYR A 13 13.68 -15.22 -3.97
CA TYR A 13 13.56 -16.32 -2.99
C TYR A 13 12.75 -17.56 -3.46
N ASN A 14 13.43 -18.62 -3.89
CA ASN A 14 12.94 -19.96 -4.28
C ASN A 14 11.45 -20.20 -4.63
N GLY A 15 11.18 -20.60 -5.89
CA GLY A 15 10.02 -21.41 -6.29
C GLY A 15 8.64 -20.74 -6.34
N ASN A 16 8.28 -19.88 -5.36
CA ASN A 16 7.00 -19.17 -5.23
C ASN A 16 7.23 -17.76 -4.63
N LYS A 17 7.80 -16.85 -5.44
CA LYS A 17 8.41 -15.58 -4.98
C LYS A 17 7.40 -14.44 -4.76
N ILE A 18 7.31 -13.94 -3.52
CA ILE A 18 6.94 -12.54 -3.25
C ILE A 18 7.97 -11.64 -3.94
N ARG A 19 7.54 -10.77 -4.86
CA ARG A 19 8.46 -9.84 -5.54
C ARG A 19 8.30 -8.45 -4.95
N MET A 20 9.35 -7.89 -4.37
CA MET A 20 9.34 -6.49 -3.92
C MET A 20 9.13 -5.50 -5.08
N SER A 21 9.42 -5.92 -6.33
CA SER A 21 9.08 -5.19 -7.55
C SER A 21 7.58 -4.97 -7.75
N TYR A 22 6.75 -5.58 -6.91
CA TYR A 22 5.31 -5.38 -6.90
C TYR A 22 4.85 -4.18 -6.07
N ILE A 23 5.74 -3.58 -5.28
CA ILE A 23 5.50 -2.29 -4.65
C ILE A 23 6.00 -1.21 -5.63
N PRO A 24 5.24 -0.12 -5.87
CA PRO A 24 5.70 0.98 -6.70
C PRO A 24 7.10 1.47 -6.27
N PRO A 25 8.11 1.48 -7.16
CA PRO A 25 9.47 1.87 -6.78
C PRO A 25 9.59 3.29 -6.24
N ALA A 26 8.74 4.21 -6.73
CA ALA A 26 8.73 5.59 -6.28
C ALA A 26 8.42 5.70 -4.77
N ILE A 27 7.38 5.02 -4.29
CA ILE A 27 7.04 5.10 -2.87
C ILE A 27 8.08 4.39 -1.99
N VAL A 28 8.68 3.30 -2.48
CA VAL A 28 9.78 2.63 -1.76
C VAL A 28 10.94 3.58 -1.55
N ASN A 29 11.38 4.26 -2.61
CA ASN A 29 12.49 5.22 -2.55
C ASN A 29 12.16 6.41 -1.65
N ASP A 30 10.98 6.99 -1.81
CA ASP A 30 10.53 8.14 -1.02
C ASP A 30 10.38 7.79 0.47
N THR A 31 9.89 6.59 0.80
CA THR A 31 9.82 6.09 2.18
C THR A 31 11.21 5.92 2.78
N ILE A 32 12.15 5.31 2.05
CA ILE A 32 13.54 5.17 2.53
C ILE A 32 14.15 6.55 2.79
N GLN A 33 13.97 7.48 1.86
CA GLN A 33 14.46 8.85 2.01
C GLN A 33 13.82 9.55 3.21
N TYR A 34 12.50 9.45 3.37
CA TYR A 34 11.78 10.02 4.50
C TYR A 34 12.26 9.44 5.84
N CYS A 35 12.44 8.12 5.92
CA CYS A 35 12.97 7.44 7.09
C CYS A 35 14.37 7.97 7.45
N ASN A 36 15.28 8.05 6.47
CA ASN A 36 16.64 8.56 6.66
C ASN A 36 16.66 10.02 7.13
N GLN A 37 15.78 10.87 6.58
CA GLN A 37 15.70 12.28 6.95
C GLN A 37 15.17 12.52 8.36
N ASN A 38 14.41 11.57 8.91
CA ASN A 38 13.74 11.70 10.21
C ASN A 38 14.32 10.73 11.26
N ASP A 39 15.45 10.07 10.98
CA ASP A 39 16.08 9.06 11.85
C ASP A 39 15.11 7.94 12.26
N LEU A 40 14.26 7.52 11.33
CA LEU A 40 13.31 6.43 11.50
C LEU A 40 13.85 5.14 10.89
N SER A 41 13.51 4.00 11.49
CA SER A 41 13.72 2.71 10.86
C SER A 41 12.78 2.52 9.67
N VAL A 42 13.29 1.90 8.60
CA VAL A 42 12.45 1.48 7.46
C VAL A 42 11.57 0.31 7.90
N PRO A 43 10.24 0.34 7.68
CA PRO A 43 9.33 -0.70 8.16
C PRO A 43 9.36 -1.95 7.26
N ILE A 44 10.47 -2.69 7.31
CA ILE A 44 10.75 -3.85 6.46
C ILE A 44 9.65 -4.91 6.54
N ARG A 45 9.11 -5.21 7.73
CA ARG A 45 8.07 -6.25 7.89
C ARG A 45 6.78 -5.84 7.18
N GLY A 46 6.41 -4.57 7.35
CA GLY A 46 5.27 -3.97 6.66
C GLY A 46 5.44 -4.03 5.14
N MET A 47 6.64 -3.69 4.64
CA MET A 47 6.93 -3.75 3.20
C MET A 47 6.84 -5.17 2.64
N VAL A 48 7.33 -6.19 3.36
CA VAL A 48 7.19 -7.57 2.86
C VAL A 48 5.73 -8.02 2.87
N LYS A 49 4.96 -7.70 3.91
CA LYS A 49 3.52 -8.00 3.96
C LYS A 49 2.74 -7.28 2.86
N LEU A 50 3.16 -6.08 2.48
CA LEU A 50 2.61 -5.37 1.32
C LEU A 50 2.87 -6.10 0.00
N ALA A 51 4.09 -6.64 -0.19
CA ALA A 51 4.39 -7.44 -1.37
C ALA A 51 3.64 -8.79 -1.39
N GLU A 52 3.38 -9.38 -0.21
CA GLU A 52 2.49 -10.54 -0.08
C GLU A 52 1.05 -10.19 -0.47
N HIS A 53 0.51 -9.09 0.05
CA HIS A 53 -0.83 -8.59 -0.30
C HIS A 53 -0.97 -8.39 -1.80
N TYR A 54 0.05 -7.82 -2.47
CA TYR A 54 0.04 -7.73 -3.92
C TYR A 54 -0.04 -9.10 -4.60
N SER A 55 0.73 -10.08 -4.12
CA SER A 55 0.77 -11.43 -4.71
C SER A 55 -0.60 -12.12 -4.62
N LEU A 56 -1.36 -11.85 -3.57
CA LEU A 56 -2.77 -12.28 -3.44
C LEU A 56 -3.69 -11.47 -4.37
N GLY A 57 -3.49 -10.16 -4.44
CA GLY A 57 -4.22 -9.27 -5.32
C GLY A 57 -4.08 -9.62 -6.80
N SER A 58 -2.88 -10.00 -7.25
CA SER A 58 -2.61 -10.39 -8.64
C SER A 58 -3.26 -11.72 -9.03
N ALA A 59 -3.56 -12.59 -8.05
CA ALA A 59 -4.36 -13.79 -8.28
C ALA A 59 -5.83 -13.47 -8.59
N LYS A 60 -6.39 -12.40 -7.99
CA LYS A 60 -7.75 -11.90 -8.26
C LYS A 60 -7.81 -11.01 -9.50
N TYR A 61 -6.80 -10.17 -9.68
CA TYR A 61 -6.69 -9.20 -10.77
C TYR A 61 -5.41 -9.44 -11.57
N PRO A 62 -5.48 -10.21 -12.68
CA PRO A 62 -4.31 -10.61 -13.42
C PRO A 62 -3.47 -9.42 -13.89
N ASP A 63 -2.16 -9.60 -13.79
CA ASP A 63 -1.19 -8.71 -14.37
C ASP A 63 -1.41 -8.53 -15.89
N GLY A 64 -0.89 -7.44 -16.43
CA GLY A 64 -0.83 -7.23 -17.87
C GLY A 64 0.15 -8.18 -18.58
N PRO A 65 0.18 -8.15 -19.92
CA PRO A 65 1.04 -9.01 -20.72
C PRO A 65 2.52 -8.84 -20.34
N SER A 66 3.26 -9.94 -20.36
CA SER A 66 4.71 -9.91 -20.14
C SER A 66 5.43 -9.47 -21.42
N VAL A 67 6.32 -8.47 -21.31
CA VAL A 67 7.18 -8.00 -22.39
C VAL A 67 8.63 -8.19 -21.96
N ASN A 68 9.44 -8.90 -22.77
CA ASN A 68 10.84 -9.20 -22.48
C ASN A 68 11.08 -9.85 -21.10
N GLY A 69 10.14 -10.68 -20.64
CA GLY A 69 10.22 -11.35 -19.33
C GLY A 69 9.79 -10.47 -18.15
N PHE A 70 9.38 -9.22 -18.38
CA PHE A 70 8.81 -8.34 -17.37
C PHE A 70 7.29 -8.35 -17.46
N THR A 71 6.63 -8.70 -16.36
CA THR A 71 5.17 -8.74 -16.26
C THR A 71 4.68 -7.39 -15.75
N TYR A 72 3.71 -6.79 -16.45
CA TYR A 72 3.22 -5.46 -16.10
C TYR A 72 2.22 -5.55 -14.93
N PRO A 73 2.55 -5.07 -13.73
CA PRO A 73 1.69 -5.26 -12.57
C PRO A 73 0.34 -4.58 -12.76
N ASN A 74 -0.75 -5.18 -12.28
CA ASN A 74 -2.09 -4.65 -12.50
C ASN A 74 -2.28 -3.22 -11.97
N TRP A 75 -1.67 -2.87 -10.82
CA TRP A 75 -1.74 -1.50 -10.28
C TRP A 75 -1.16 -0.44 -11.23
N ALA A 76 -0.19 -0.80 -12.06
CA ALA A 76 0.47 0.15 -12.96
C ALA A 76 -0.42 0.56 -14.15
N LYS A 77 -1.54 -0.14 -14.38
CA LYS A 77 -2.52 0.21 -15.41
C LYS A 77 -3.29 1.50 -15.08
N GLY A 78 -3.25 1.95 -13.83
CA GLY A 78 -4.04 3.08 -13.34
C GLY A 78 -5.43 2.64 -12.85
N GLN A 79 -5.93 3.36 -11.86
CA GLN A 79 -7.22 3.18 -11.22
C GLN A 79 -7.74 4.55 -10.80
N LEU A 80 -9.06 4.71 -10.75
CA LEU A 80 -9.68 5.98 -10.39
C LEU A 80 -9.25 6.42 -8.98
N PHE A 81 -8.84 7.68 -8.85
CA PHE A 81 -8.22 8.22 -7.63
C PHE A 81 -9.19 8.15 -6.46
N ASP A 82 -10.38 8.72 -6.59
CA ASP A 82 -11.36 8.82 -5.51
C ASP A 82 -12.22 7.57 -5.41
N SER A 83 -12.98 7.26 -6.47
CA SER A 83 -13.99 6.21 -6.42
C SER A 83 -13.43 4.81 -6.20
N MET A 84 -12.17 4.56 -6.56
CA MET A 84 -11.50 3.27 -6.33
C MET A 84 -10.46 3.36 -5.22
N LEU A 85 -9.40 4.15 -5.38
CA LEU A 85 -8.25 4.09 -4.49
C LEU A 85 -8.54 4.72 -3.11
N ILE A 86 -8.96 5.99 -3.06
CA ILE A 86 -9.22 6.68 -1.78
C ILE A 86 -10.38 6.00 -1.04
N ASN A 87 -11.49 5.71 -1.73
CA ASN A 87 -12.65 5.06 -1.12
C ASN A 87 -12.30 3.66 -0.58
N SER A 88 -11.54 2.84 -1.33
CA SER A 88 -11.09 1.53 -0.81
C SER A 88 -10.15 1.66 0.39
N THR A 89 -9.24 2.62 0.34
CA THR A 89 -8.29 2.89 1.43
C THR A 89 -9.04 3.30 2.71
N LEU A 90 -10.02 4.20 2.59
CA LEU A 90 -10.85 4.62 3.72
C LEU A 90 -11.66 3.47 4.30
N ARG A 91 -12.26 2.60 3.47
CA ARG A 91 -13.01 1.43 3.98
C ARG A 91 -12.15 0.49 4.83
N HIS A 92 -10.94 0.14 4.37
CA HIS A 92 -10.05 -0.71 5.17
C HIS A 92 -9.58 0.00 6.44
N LEU A 93 -9.36 1.31 6.37
CA LEU A 93 -8.97 2.08 7.54
C LEU A 93 -10.10 2.14 8.58
N TYR A 94 -11.34 2.39 8.17
CA TYR A 94 -12.51 2.35 9.06
C TYR A 94 -12.73 0.97 9.67
N ALA A 95 -12.58 -0.11 8.90
CA ALA A 95 -12.67 -1.48 9.42
C ALA A 95 -11.63 -1.71 10.53
N TYR A 96 -10.38 -1.31 10.30
CA TYR A 96 -9.31 -1.36 11.31
C TYR A 96 -9.64 -0.56 12.57
N CYS A 97 -10.09 0.70 12.43
CA CYS A 97 -10.47 1.54 13.56
C CYS A 97 -11.66 0.95 14.36
N ASN A 98 -12.52 0.17 13.72
CA ASN A 98 -13.64 -0.54 14.35
C ASN A 98 -13.24 -1.90 14.96
N GLY A 99 -11.95 -2.25 14.92
CA GLY A 99 -11.40 -3.45 15.55
C GLY A 99 -11.23 -4.66 14.61
N GLU A 100 -11.64 -4.56 13.34
CA GLU A 100 -11.41 -5.63 12.35
C GLU A 100 -9.94 -5.62 11.91
N GLN A 101 -9.19 -6.67 12.22
CA GLN A 101 -7.75 -6.72 11.92
C GLN A 101 -7.45 -7.20 10.51
N TYR A 102 -8.24 -8.12 9.97
CA TYR A 102 -8.00 -8.77 8.68
C TYR A 102 -9.20 -8.66 7.77
N ASP A 103 -8.93 -8.28 6.52
CA ASP A 103 -9.90 -8.22 5.44
C ASP A 103 -10.44 -9.62 5.10
N ALA A 104 -11.76 -9.77 5.03
CA ALA A 104 -12.40 -11.04 4.72
C ALA A 104 -12.19 -11.53 3.27
N ASP A 105 -11.90 -10.61 2.34
CA ASP A 105 -11.71 -10.94 0.93
C ASP A 105 -10.36 -11.60 0.70
N PHE A 106 -9.30 -10.92 1.15
CA PHE A 106 -7.94 -11.37 0.91
C PHE A 106 -7.33 -12.05 2.10
N GLY A 107 -7.87 -11.93 3.33
CA GLY A 107 -7.26 -12.32 4.60
C GLY A 107 -6.12 -11.41 5.05
N SER A 108 -5.89 -10.29 4.36
CA SER A 108 -4.74 -9.42 4.60
C SER A 108 -5.04 -8.48 5.76
N HIS A 109 -4.03 -8.13 6.54
CA HIS A 109 -4.22 -7.14 7.59
C HIS A 109 -4.71 -5.81 7.00
N HIS A 110 -5.71 -5.17 7.61
CA HIS A 110 -6.33 -3.96 7.06
C HIS A 110 -5.31 -2.84 6.83
N LEU A 111 -4.40 -2.60 7.77
CA LEU A 111 -3.30 -1.63 7.60
C LEU A 111 -2.43 -1.89 6.36
N ILE A 112 -2.23 -3.16 5.97
CA ILE A 112 -1.48 -3.51 4.76
C ILE A 112 -2.30 -3.19 3.50
N ALA A 113 -3.61 -3.46 3.52
CA ALA A 113 -4.50 -3.05 2.44
C ALA A 113 -4.58 -1.51 2.30
N VAL A 114 -4.57 -0.79 3.44
CA VAL A 114 -4.48 0.69 3.45
C VAL A 114 -3.15 1.15 2.84
N ALA A 115 -2.03 0.55 3.25
CA ALA A 115 -0.71 0.87 2.69
C ALA A 115 -0.65 0.63 1.17
N TRP A 116 -1.32 -0.40 0.66
CA TRP A 116 -1.43 -0.65 -0.79
C TRP A 116 -2.13 0.49 -1.53
N GLY A 117 -3.28 0.96 -1.02
CA GLY A 117 -4.01 2.08 -1.63
C GLY A 117 -3.18 3.36 -1.65
N LEU A 118 -2.48 3.66 -0.54
CA LEU A 118 -1.55 4.79 -0.44
C LEU A 118 -0.39 4.69 -1.43
N ALA A 119 0.18 3.49 -1.62
CA ALA A 119 1.24 3.25 -2.58
C ALA A 119 0.80 3.49 -4.03
N CYS A 120 -0.41 3.05 -4.38
CA CYS A 120 -0.95 3.28 -5.72
C CYS A 120 -1.21 4.76 -5.98
N LEU A 121 -1.83 5.47 -5.02
CA LEU A 121 -2.07 6.92 -5.13
C LEU A 121 -0.74 7.68 -5.25
N HIS A 122 0.25 7.36 -4.42
CA HIS A 122 1.55 8.02 -4.46
C HIS A 122 2.19 7.89 -5.84
N HIS A 123 2.22 6.66 -6.38
CA HIS A 123 2.76 6.40 -7.71
C HIS A 123 2.04 7.23 -8.79
N GLN A 124 0.72 7.30 -8.73
CA GLN A 124 -0.07 8.07 -9.69
C GLN A 124 0.19 9.59 -9.55
N PHE A 125 0.35 10.12 -8.34
CA PHE A 125 0.67 11.54 -8.14
C PHE A 125 2.11 11.90 -8.53
N VAL A 126 3.09 11.05 -8.26
CA VAL A 126 4.48 11.25 -8.74
C VAL A 126 4.53 11.24 -10.27
N ASN A 127 3.66 10.45 -10.90
CA ASN A 127 3.57 10.34 -12.36
C ASN A 127 2.31 11.03 -12.92
N PHE A 128 1.87 12.14 -12.30
CA PHE A 128 0.54 12.72 -12.53
C PHE A 128 0.19 12.93 -13.99
N GLU A 129 1.12 13.41 -14.83
CA GLU A 129 0.85 13.62 -16.25
C GLU A 129 0.42 12.34 -17.00
N ALA A 130 0.92 11.18 -16.57
CA ALA A 130 0.58 9.88 -17.15
C ALA A 130 -0.71 9.28 -16.59
N TYR A 131 -1.20 9.78 -15.45
CA TYR A 131 -2.35 9.22 -14.72
C TYR A 131 -3.51 10.19 -14.49
N LYS A 132 -3.39 11.47 -14.86
CA LYS A 132 -4.43 12.50 -14.64
C LYS A 132 -5.79 12.15 -15.23
N GLN A 133 -5.84 11.30 -16.26
CA GLN A 133 -7.08 10.78 -16.82
C GLN A 133 -7.87 9.87 -15.86
N PHE A 134 -7.22 9.38 -14.80
CA PHE A 134 -7.85 8.60 -13.73
C PHE A 134 -8.24 9.46 -12.52
N ASP A 135 -7.92 10.76 -12.54
CA ASP A 135 -8.27 11.65 -11.45
C ASP A 135 -9.76 12.03 -11.54
N ASP A 136 -10.60 11.35 -10.77
CA ASP A 136 -12.05 11.54 -10.67
C ASP A 136 -12.46 12.29 -9.40
N ARG A 137 -11.50 12.95 -8.70
CA ARG A 137 -11.80 13.72 -7.49
C ARG A 137 -12.71 14.90 -7.83
N MET A 138 -13.85 15.00 -7.14
CA MET A 138 -14.84 16.07 -7.39
C MET A 138 -14.40 17.47 -6.90
N TRP A 139 -13.40 17.55 -6.01
CA TRP A 139 -13.10 18.74 -5.22
C TRP A 139 -11.78 19.44 -5.59
N VAL A 140 -11.24 19.17 -6.78
CA VAL A 140 -10.01 19.82 -7.26
C VAL A 140 -10.28 21.32 -7.43
N GLY A 141 -9.79 22.15 -6.50
CA GLY A 141 -10.00 23.60 -6.52
C GLY A 141 -9.86 24.34 -5.19
N PHE A 142 -9.70 23.64 -4.06
CA PHE A 142 -9.51 24.29 -2.76
C PHE A 142 -8.03 24.42 -2.40
N ARG A 143 -7.57 25.64 -2.15
CA ARG A 143 -6.24 25.89 -1.58
C ARG A 143 -6.30 25.66 -0.07
N VAL A 144 -5.75 24.55 0.40
CA VAL A 144 -5.63 24.27 1.84
C VAL A 144 -4.27 24.72 2.35
N THR A 145 -4.27 25.57 3.37
CA THR A 145 -3.07 25.91 4.16
C THR A 145 -3.13 25.13 5.48
N LEU A 146 -2.17 24.24 5.71
CA LEU A 146 -2.09 23.46 6.95
C LEU A 146 -1.44 24.30 8.05
N HIS A 147 -2.12 24.45 9.19
CA HIS A 147 -1.59 25.08 10.40
C HIS A 147 -1.65 24.08 11.58
N GLY A 148 -0.50 23.73 12.16
CA GLY A 148 -0.39 22.88 13.36
C GLY A 148 0.00 21.42 13.12
N THR A 149 0.16 20.67 14.21
CA THR A 149 0.42 19.22 14.22
C THR A 149 -0.89 18.45 14.39
N LEU A 150 -1.11 17.39 13.59
CA LEU A 150 -2.32 16.56 13.64
C LEU A 150 -2.29 15.58 14.84
N PRO A 151 -3.42 14.99 15.32
CA PRO A 151 -3.46 13.96 16.37
C PRO A 151 -3.40 12.50 15.83
N ASP A 152 -2.71 11.59 16.54
CA ASP A 152 -2.07 10.36 16.02
C ASP A 152 -2.85 9.43 15.08
N GLU A 153 -4.08 9.02 15.40
CA GLU A 153 -4.86 8.12 14.52
C GLU A 153 -5.78 8.90 13.57
N SER A 154 -6.21 10.10 13.99
CA SER A 154 -6.98 11.02 13.14
C SER A 154 -6.15 11.58 11.97
N LYS A 155 -4.81 11.46 12.00
CA LYS A 155 -3.92 11.90 10.91
C LYS A 155 -4.14 11.12 9.61
N TRP A 156 -4.44 9.82 9.67
CA TRP A 156 -4.51 8.99 8.45
C TRP A 156 -5.74 9.31 7.62
N ILE A 157 -6.90 9.41 8.27
CA ILE A 157 -8.16 9.84 7.65
C ILE A 157 -8.02 11.28 7.13
N GLN A 158 -7.43 12.17 7.94
CA GLN A 158 -7.21 13.56 7.52
C GLN A 158 -6.26 13.66 6.33
N SER A 159 -5.17 12.88 6.26
CA SER A 159 -4.28 12.85 5.10
C SER A 159 -5.02 12.43 3.82
N LEU A 160 -5.88 11.41 3.90
CA LEU A 160 -6.69 10.99 2.74
C LEU A 160 -7.72 12.06 2.34
N ASN A 161 -8.37 12.70 3.30
CA ASN A 161 -9.30 13.81 3.03
C ASN A 161 -8.57 15.02 2.41
N LEU A 162 -7.34 15.31 2.85
CA LEU A 162 -6.51 16.37 2.28
C LEU A 162 -6.11 16.03 0.84
N VAL A 163 -5.75 14.78 0.55
CA VAL A 163 -5.47 14.30 -0.81
C VAL A 163 -6.69 14.44 -1.71
N GLN A 164 -7.93 14.34 -1.21
CA GLN A 164 -9.13 14.57 -2.04
C GLN A 164 -9.30 16.01 -2.53
N ILE A 165 -8.76 17.00 -1.82
CA ILE A 165 -9.04 18.41 -2.06
C ILE A 165 -7.84 19.22 -2.56
N ILE A 166 -6.62 18.70 -2.41
CA ILE A 166 -5.38 19.36 -2.86
C ILE A 166 -5.14 19.12 -4.35
N ASP A 167 -4.95 20.22 -5.10
CA ASP A 167 -4.64 20.21 -6.54
C ASP A 167 -3.13 20.16 -6.86
N ASN A 168 -2.27 20.10 -5.83
CA ASN A 168 -0.83 19.97 -6.04
C ASN A 168 -0.39 18.49 -5.94
N PRO A 169 0.03 17.85 -7.04
CA PRO A 169 0.39 16.43 -7.04
C PRO A 169 1.62 16.13 -6.18
N LEU A 170 2.60 17.04 -6.10
CA LEU A 170 3.79 16.87 -5.27
C LEU A 170 3.45 16.92 -3.76
N VAL A 171 2.54 17.82 -3.37
CA VAL A 171 2.04 17.86 -1.99
C VAL A 171 1.26 16.59 -1.67
N CYS A 172 0.41 16.10 -2.59
CA CYS A 172 -0.30 14.84 -2.42
C CYS A 172 0.66 13.66 -2.24
N ALA A 173 1.66 13.52 -3.12
CA ALA A 173 2.70 12.49 -3.01
C ALA A 173 3.42 12.56 -1.66
N THR A 174 3.77 13.76 -1.19
CA THR A 174 4.43 13.94 0.12
C THR A 174 3.55 13.47 1.28
N LEU A 175 2.27 13.87 1.30
CA LEU A 175 1.30 13.43 2.31
C LEU A 175 1.12 11.91 2.31
N LEU A 176 1.10 11.30 1.12
CA LEU A 176 0.96 9.85 0.95
C LEU A 176 2.20 9.10 1.43
N THR A 177 3.43 9.59 1.18
CA THR A 177 4.66 9.01 1.73
C THR A 177 4.66 9.02 3.25
N ILE A 178 4.25 10.15 3.86
CA ILE A 178 4.15 10.28 5.32
C ILE A 178 3.12 9.29 5.87
N ALA A 179 1.91 9.28 5.30
CA ALA A 179 0.83 8.38 5.71
C ALA A 179 1.24 6.91 5.57
N PHE A 180 1.80 6.52 4.43
CA PHE A 180 2.26 5.17 4.15
C PHE A 180 3.31 4.71 5.17
N THR A 181 4.33 5.54 5.39
CA THR A 181 5.42 5.22 6.32
C THR A 181 4.91 5.10 7.75
N THR A 182 3.99 5.99 8.15
CA THR A 182 3.39 5.97 9.49
C THR A 182 2.54 4.72 9.70
N ILE A 183 1.74 4.33 8.71
CA ILE A 183 0.90 3.14 8.75
C ILE A 183 1.74 1.87 8.82
N LEU A 184 2.79 1.76 8.02
CA LEU A 184 3.66 0.59 8.08
C LEU A 184 4.42 0.50 9.40
N ASN A 185 4.89 1.63 9.95
CA ASN A 185 5.48 1.65 11.29
C ASN A 185 4.48 1.23 12.37
N HIS A 186 3.23 1.71 12.28
CA HIS A 186 2.18 1.29 13.22
C HIS A 186 1.85 -0.21 13.08
N PHE A 187 1.77 -0.73 11.86
CA PHE A 187 1.64 -2.17 11.63
C PHE A 187 2.74 -2.96 12.34
N GLU A 188 3.98 -2.47 12.28
CA GLU A 188 5.11 -3.11 12.97
C GLU A 188 5.01 -3.11 14.50
N THR A 189 4.31 -2.13 15.10
CA THR A 189 4.12 -2.08 16.55
C THR A 189 2.99 -2.98 17.03
N VAL A 190 1.90 -3.09 16.25
CA VAL A 190 0.72 -3.87 16.63
C VAL A 190 0.82 -5.35 16.24
N VAL A 191 1.53 -5.68 15.15
CA VAL A 191 1.72 -7.06 14.70
C VAL A 191 3.10 -7.57 15.13
N LYS A 192 3.07 -8.53 16.05
CA LYS A 192 4.28 -9.17 16.62
C LYS A 192 4.56 -10.56 16.03
N GLU A 193 3.79 -10.98 15.02
CA GLU A 193 3.99 -12.26 14.36
C GLU A 193 5.40 -12.36 13.78
N ASP A 194 6.01 -13.55 13.94
CA ASP A 194 7.25 -13.87 13.25
C ASP A 194 7.04 -13.76 11.74
N LEU A 195 8.08 -13.32 11.02
CA LEU A 195 8.11 -13.29 9.56
C LEU A 195 8.10 -14.72 9.00
N THR A 196 6.95 -15.38 9.07
CA THR A 196 6.71 -16.66 8.42
C THR A 196 6.08 -16.36 7.07
N PHE A 197 6.83 -16.67 6.01
CA PHE A 197 6.48 -16.40 4.62
C PHE A 197 5.92 -17.67 3.99
N THR A 198 4.73 -18.06 4.42
CA THR A 198 3.98 -19.10 3.73
C THR A 198 2.81 -18.41 3.06
N ILE A 199 2.88 -18.22 1.73
CA ILE A 199 1.66 -17.91 0.97
C ILE A 199 0.74 -19.09 1.21
N ASP A 200 -0.31 -18.85 1.98
CA ASP A 200 -1.34 -19.84 2.28
C ASP A 200 -1.94 -20.31 0.95
N SER A 201 -1.59 -21.54 0.56
CA SER A 201 -2.00 -22.12 -0.71
C SER A 201 -3.51 -22.29 -0.79
N ASP A 202 -4.15 -22.58 0.34
CA ASP A 202 -5.58 -22.78 0.43
C ASP A 202 -6.30 -21.45 0.25
N ARG A 203 -5.77 -20.40 0.87
CA ARG A 203 -6.23 -19.02 0.69
C ARG A 203 -6.05 -18.54 -0.75
N LEU A 204 -4.92 -18.83 -1.39
CA LEU A 204 -4.71 -18.51 -2.80
C LEU A 204 -5.72 -19.22 -3.71
N GLU A 205 -6.00 -20.49 -3.43
CA GLU A 205 -6.97 -21.29 -4.18
C GLU A 205 -8.41 -20.79 -3.96
N ASN A 206 -8.75 -20.39 -2.73
CA ASN A 206 -10.03 -19.75 -2.42
C ASN A 206 -10.23 -18.45 -3.19
N ILE A 207 -9.21 -17.59 -3.27
CA ILE A 207 -9.27 -16.33 -4.04
C ILE A 207 -9.51 -16.61 -5.53
N LYS A 208 -8.79 -17.57 -6.12
CA LYS A 208 -8.95 -17.96 -7.53
C LYS A 208 -10.36 -18.47 -7.82
N ASN A 209 -10.93 -19.23 -6.88
CA ASN A 209 -12.27 -19.80 -6.99
C ASN A 209 -13.39 -18.85 -6.56
N LYS A 210 -13.07 -17.59 -6.20
CA LYS A 210 -14.02 -16.58 -5.70
C LYS A 210 -14.77 -17.01 -4.42
N ASN A 211 -14.15 -17.86 -3.62
CA ASN A 211 -14.66 -18.30 -2.32
C ASN A 211 -14.15 -17.36 -1.23
N TYR A 212 -14.84 -16.22 -1.04
CA TYR A 212 -14.51 -15.24 -0.01
C TYR A 212 -15.16 -15.64 1.33
N GLY A 213 -14.43 -15.62 2.45
CA GLY A 213 -14.92 -16.16 3.73
C GLY A 213 -13.96 -16.01 4.92
N LYS A 214 -14.54 -15.97 6.14
CA LYS A 214 -13.96 -15.44 7.40
C LYS A 214 -12.48 -15.78 7.62
N PRO A 215 -11.66 -14.80 8.06
CA PRO A 215 -10.24 -15.01 8.32
C PRO A 215 -10.05 -16.18 9.29
N VAL A 216 -9.05 -17.02 9.03
CA VAL A 216 -8.62 -18.05 9.97
C VAL A 216 -8.17 -17.31 11.22
N THR A 217 -8.98 -17.35 12.28
CA THR A 217 -8.56 -16.84 13.59
C THR A 217 -7.41 -17.72 14.04
N VAL A 218 -6.20 -17.17 14.05
CA VAL A 218 -5.06 -17.80 14.70
C VAL A 218 -5.36 -17.75 16.20
N SER A 219 -5.64 -18.93 16.77
CA SER A 219 -5.86 -19.13 18.21
C SER A 219 -4.58 -18.95 19.01
#